data_AF-A0AAV0UMX7-F1
#
_entry.id   AF-A0AAV0UMX7-F1
#
_cell.length_a   1.000
_cell.length_b   1.000
_cell.length_c   1.000
_cell.angle_alpha   90.00
_cell.angle_beta   90.00
_cell.angle_gamma   90.00
#
_symmetry.space_group_name_H-M   'P 1'
#
loop_
_entity.id
_entity.type
_entity.pdbx_description
1 polymer ?
#
loop_
_entity_poly.entity_id
_entity_poly.type
_entity_poly.pdbx_seq_one_letter_code
_entity_poly.pdbx_strand_id
1 'polypeptide(L)'
;MSTTISKEQHDELCVSYASMMLFDGEHEITSEAITTIVNASGNEVEPYWPTLFASLLSKEGKILDLISSGGAASGAAAAAGGASGAAAAGGEPAKEEAKAVEEEEEVDMGGGMDMFGDEDY
;
A
#
# COMPACT_ATOMS: atom_id res chain seq x y z
N MET A 1 19.13 -23.27 -9.91
CA MET A 1 17.92 -22.81 -9.21
C MET A 1 17.24 -21.82 -10.11
N SER A 2 16.11 -22.18 -10.72
CA SER A 2 15.29 -21.21 -11.47
C SER A 2 14.44 -20.48 -10.45
N THR A 3 14.83 -19.25 -10.09
CA THR A 3 14.03 -18.42 -9.19
C THR A 3 12.93 -17.78 -10.02
N THR A 4 11.74 -18.37 -10.01
CA THR A 4 10.57 -17.75 -10.61
C THR A 4 10.13 -16.60 -9.71
N ILE A 5 10.24 -15.37 -10.20
CA ILE A 5 9.76 -14.15 -9.53
C ILE A 5 8.32 -13.91 -10.02
N SER A 6 7.37 -13.68 -9.11
CA SER A 6 6.00 -13.33 -9.50
C SER A 6 5.95 -11.93 -10.13
N LYS A 7 4.87 -11.59 -10.87
CA LYS A 7 4.71 -10.24 -11.40
C LYS A 7 4.72 -9.18 -10.30
N GLU A 8 4.05 -9.45 -9.19
CA GLU A 8 4.01 -8.53 -8.04
C GLU A 8 5.41 -8.27 -7.47
N GLN A 9 6.20 -9.33 -7.29
CA GLN A 9 7.58 -9.21 -6.80
C GLN A 9 8.48 -8.49 -7.81
N HIS A 10 8.28 -8.74 -9.11
CA HIS A 10 9.00 -8.03 -10.15
C HIS A 10 8.70 -6.54 -10.12
N ASP A 11 7.42 -6.18 -10.00
CA ASP A 11 6.98 -4.79 -9.98
C ASP A 11 7.49 -4.09 -8.72
N GLU A 12 7.37 -4.71 -7.54
CA GLU A 12 7.94 -4.22 -6.29
C GLU A 12 9.45 -3.94 -6.43
N LEU A 13 10.20 -4.89 -7.00
CA LEU A 13 11.64 -4.74 -7.22
C LEU A 13 11.94 -3.56 -8.14
N CYS A 14 11.24 -3.43 -9.27
CA CYS A 14 11.42 -2.30 -10.19
C CYS A 14 11.24 -0.96 -9.49
N VAL A 15 10.18 -0.82 -8.69
CA VAL A 15 9.85 0.43 -7.99
C VAL A 15 10.84 0.69 -6.85
N SER A 16 11.31 -0.35 -6.17
CA SER A 16 12.34 -0.23 -5.14
C SER A 16 13.67 0.27 -5.70
N TYR A 17 14.12 -0.27 -6.84
CA TYR A 17 15.35 0.15 -7.48
C TYR A 17 15.24 1.57 -8.05
N ALA A 18 14.11 1.91 -8.67
CA ALA A 18 13.85 3.29 -9.13
C ALA A 18 13.91 4.29 -7.97
N SER A 19 13.33 3.93 -6.82
CA SER A 19 13.37 4.77 -5.61
C SER A 19 14.79 4.97 -5.07
N MET A 20 15.62 3.91 -5.08
CA MET A 20 17.03 4.02 -4.68
C MET A 20 17.85 4.87 -5.66
N MET A 21 17.59 4.77 -6.97
CA MET A 21 18.26 5.61 -7.96
C MET A 21 17.93 7.09 -7.76
N LEU A 22 16.66 7.43 -7.48
CA LEU A 22 16.28 8.81 -7.18
C LEU A 22 16.98 9.33 -5.94
N PHE A 23 17.05 8.51 -4.89
CA PHE A 23 17.76 8.86 -3.67
C PHE A 23 19.26 9.10 -3.90
N ASP A 24 19.94 8.19 -4.62
CA ASP A 24 21.37 8.32 -4.95
C ASP A 24 21.65 9.52 -5.87
N GLY A 25 20.71 9.83 -6.76
CA GLY A 25 20.73 11.01 -7.62
C GLY A 25 20.29 12.31 -6.94
N GLU A 26 20.06 12.31 -5.61
CA GLU A 26 19.57 13.46 -4.83
C GLU A 26 18.29 14.10 -5.41
N HIS A 27 17.44 13.29 -6.04
CA HIS A 27 16.16 13.68 -6.60
C HIS A 27 15.00 13.32 -5.66
N GLU A 28 13.90 14.08 -5.76
CA GLU A 28 12.70 13.83 -4.98
C GLU A 28 12.04 12.51 -5.41
N ILE A 29 11.64 11.69 -4.43
CA ILE A 29 11.00 10.40 -4.67
C ILE A 29 9.48 10.61 -4.83
N THR A 30 9.06 10.93 -6.05
CA THR A 30 7.63 11.08 -6.40
C THR A 30 7.15 9.92 -7.28
N SER A 31 5.83 9.69 -7.30
CA SER A 31 5.22 8.64 -8.14
C SER A 31 5.53 8.83 -9.63
N GLU A 32 5.55 10.08 -10.09
CA GLU A 32 5.87 10.45 -11.47
C GLU A 32 7.34 10.21 -11.82
N ALA A 33 8.26 10.55 -10.91
CA ALA A 33 9.69 10.34 -11.09
C ALA A 33 10.03 8.84 -11.15
N ILE A 34 9.44 8.05 -10.24
CA ILE A 34 9.57 6.60 -10.21
C ILE A 34 9.04 6.00 -11.52
N THR A 35 7.83 6.38 -11.94
CA THR A 35 7.21 5.88 -13.19
C THR A 35 8.07 6.20 -14.41
N THR A 36 8.68 7.38 -14.43
CA THR A 36 9.59 7.81 -15.51
C THR A 36 10.81 6.88 -15.62
N ILE A 37 11.44 6.56 -14.49
CA ILE A 37 12.60 5.64 -14.46
C ILE A 37 12.20 4.23 -14.88
N VAL A 38 11.08 3.73 -14.36
CA VAL A 38 10.58 2.39 -14.69
C VAL A 38 10.33 2.28 -16.20
N ASN A 39 9.64 3.25 -16.79
CA ASN A 39 9.40 3.27 -18.23
C ASN A 39 10.71 3.39 -19.04
N ALA A 40 11.66 4.21 -18.58
CA ALA A 40 12.98 4.33 -19.22
C ALA A 40 13.79 3.03 -19.18
N SER A 41 13.56 2.19 -18.16
CA SER A 41 14.17 0.86 -18.06
C SER A 41 13.52 -0.21 -18.94
N GLY A 42 12.42 0.12 -19.63
CA GLY A 42 11.66 -0.82 -20.47
C GLY A 42 10.75 -1.77 -19.69
N ASN A 43 10.54 -1.50 -18.40
CA ASN A 43 9.65 -2.26 -17.53
C ASN A 43 8.26 -1.61 -17.46
N GLU A 44 7.26 -2.41 -17.15
CA GLU A 44 5.89 -1.97 -16.88
C GLU A 44 5.46 -2.48 -15.51
N VAL A 45 5.00 -1.57 -14.65
CA VAL A 45 4.55 -1.87 -13.28
C VAL A 45 3.15 -1.34 -13.06
N GLU A 46 2.42 -1.97 -12.15
CA GLU A 46 1.09 -1.47 -11.77
C GLU A 46 1.17 -0.07 -11.12
N PRO A 47 0.29 0.88 -11.48
CA PRO A 47 0.30 2.26 -10.97
C PRO A 47 0.19 2.39 -9.44
N TYR A 48 -0.30 1.34 -8.78
CA TYR A 48 -0.33 1.24 -7.32
C TYR A 48 1.07 1.32 -6.71
N TRP A 49 2.07 0.66 -7.30
CA TRP A 49 3.41 0.55 -6.72
C TRP A 49 4.16 1.88 -6.63
N PRO A 50 4.27 2.69 -7.70
CA PRO A 50 4.93 4.00 -7.61
C PRO A 50 4.29 4.93 -6.57
N THR A 51 2.97 4.91 -6.47
CA THR A 51 2.21 5.73 -5.50
C THR A 51 2.47 5.28 -4.07
N LEU A 52 2.51 3.97 -3.83
CA LEU A 52 2.82 3.40 -2.53
C LEU A 52 4.24 3.76 -2.07
N PHE A 53 5.24 3.59 -2.94
CA PHE A 53 6.64 3.88 -2.60
C PHE A 53 6.88 5.37 -2.37
N ALA A 54 6.30 6.24 -3.19
CA ALA A 54 6.37 7.69 -2.98
C ALA A 54 5.77 8.08 -1.61
N SER A 55 4.64 7.48 -1.22
CA SER A 55 4.02 7.73 0.08
C SER A 55 4.87 7.19 1.24
N LEU A 56 5.40 5.98 1.10
CA LEU A 56 6.23 5.30 2.11
C LEU A 56 7.54 6.06 2.39
N LEU A 57 8.16 6.59 1.34
CA LEU A 57 9.47 7.24 1.39
C LEU A 57 9.38 8.77 1.46
N SER A 58 8.18 9.33 1.57
CA SER A 58 7.92 10.78 1.66
C SER A 58 8.63 11.46 2.83
N LYS A 59 8.91 10.72 3.91
CA LYS A 59 9.62 11.25 5.07
C LYS A 59 11.12 11.30 4.82
N GLU A 60 11.71 12.47 5.01
CA GLU A 60 13.15 12.66 4.92
C GLU A 60 13.93 11.69 5.82
N GLY A 61 15.00 11.12 5.27
CA GLY A 61 15.83 10.12 5.95
C GLY A 61 15.19 8.73 6.09
N LYS A 62 13.92 8.53 5.66
CA LYS A 62 13.25 7.23 5.82
C LYS A 62 13.91 6.12 5.01
N ILE A 63 14.39 6.41 3.80
CA ILE A 63 15.10 5.44 2.98
C ILE A 63 16.43 5.02 3.61
N LEU A 64 17.17 5.96 4.22
CA LEU A 64 18.42 5.66 4.95
C LEU A 64 18.16 4.80 6.19
N ASP A 65 17.10 5.09 6.94
CA ASP A 65 16.65 4.30 8.08
C ASP A 65 16.34 2.85 7.66
N LEU A 66 15.61 2.67 6.56
CA LEU A 66 15.31 1.34 6.02
C LEU A 66 16.58 0.60 5.59
N ILE A 67 17.51 1.26 4.88
CA ILE A 67 18.76 0.64 4.45
C ILE A 67 19.63 0.25 5.66
N SER A 68 19.72 1.13 6.66
CA SER A 68 20.58 0.93 7.84
C SER A 68 20.04 -0.11 8.82
N SER A 69 18.72 -0.28 8.87
CA SER A 69 18.05 -1.30 9.70
C SER A 69 17.94 -2.67 9.02
N GLY A 70 18.35 -2.80 7.75
CA GLY A 70 18.26 -4.03 6.97
C GLY A 70 16.92 -4.23 6.24
N GLY A 71 16.02 -3.24 6.29
CA GLY A 71 14.70 -3.26 5.64
C GLY A 71 13.73 -4.26 6.27
N ALA A 72 12.43 -4.09 6.01
CA ALA A 72 11.50 -5.21 6.16
C ALA A 72 11.87 -6.24 5.10
N ALA A 73 12.19 -7.47 5.49
CA ALA A 73 12.55 -8.53 4.54
C ALA A 73 11.45 -8.62 3.46
N SER A 74 11.82 -8.34 2.22
CA SER A 74 10.98 -8.46 1.03
C SER A 74 10.62 -9.94 0.83
N GLY A 75 9.59 -10.39 1.52
CA GLY A 75 9.22 -11.80 1.58
C GLY A 75 7.82 -12.08 2.11
N ALA A 76 7.07 -11.07 2.55
CA ALA A 76 5.67 -11.24 2.86
C ALA A 76 4.93 -9.97 2.46
N ALA A 77 4.10 -10.06 1.43
CA ALA A 77 2.98 -9.15 1.26
C ALA A 77 2.15 -9.24 2.55
N ALA A 78 2.36 -8.29 3.47
CA ALA A 78 1.45 -8.09 4.57
C ALA A 78 0.21 -7.41 3.98
N ALA A 79 -0.90 -8.13 3.98
CA ALA A 79 -2.22 -7.61 3.65
C ALA A 79 -2.44 -6.28 4.40
N ALA A 80 -3.03 -5.32 3.69
CA ALA A 80 -3.45 -4.04 4.25
C ALA A 80 -4.20 -4.26 5.58
N GLY A 81 -3.60 -3.81 6.67
CA GLY A 81 -4.16 -4.00 8.01
C GLY A 81 -3.21 -3.52 9.09
N GLY A 82 -3.42 -2.28 9.55
CA GLY A 82 -2.96 -1.81 10.84
C GLY A 82 -1.56 -1.21 10.87
N ALA A 83 -1.52 0.10 11.11
CA ALA A 83 -0.37 0.72 11.75
C ALA A 83 -0.07 0.00 13.06
N SER A 84 1.05 -0.72 13.11
CA SER A 84 1.57 -1.37 14.31
C SER A 84 3.06 -1.06 14.37
N GLY A 85 3.41 -0.14 15.26
CA GLY A 85 4.78 0.23 15.58
C GLY A 85 5.59 -0.98 16.07
N ALA A 86 6.88 -0.97 15.71
CA ALA A 86 7.85 -1.93 16.23
C ALA A 86 8.08 -1.69 17.74
N ALA A 87 8.12 -2.81 18.46
CA ALA A 87 7.99 -2.97 19.90
C ALA A 87 9.14 -2.41 20.77
N ALA A 88 8.78 -2.03 22.00
CA ALA A 88 9.66 -2.15 23.17
C ALA A 88 8.85 -2.66 24.39
N ALA A 89 9.51 -3.53 25.16
CA ALA A 89 9.04 -4.47 26.19
C ALA A 89 8.24 -3.94 27.40
N GLY A 90 7.37 -4.81 27.96
CA GLY A 90 7.16 -4.94 29.42
C GLY A 90 5.70 -5.11 29.93
N GLY A 91 5.37 -6.31 30.43
CA GLY A 91 4.42 -6.53 31.56
C GLY A 91 2.91 -6.71 31.26
N GLU A 92 2.41 -7.92 31.52
CA GLU A 92 0.99 -8.37 31.53
C GLU A 92 0.34 -8.14 32.95
N PRO A 93 -0.99 -8.28 33.23
CA PRO A 93 -2.19 -8.55 32.40
C PRO A 93 -3.43 -7.61 32.56
N ALA A 94 -4.33 -7.78 31.57
CA ALA A 94 -5.80 -7.83 31.63
C ALA A 94 -6.62 -6.66 32.22
N LYS A 95 -7.47 -6.07 31.36
CA LYS A 95 -8.90 -5.99 31.65
C LYS A 95 -9.74 -6.04 30.37
N GLU A 96 -10.58 -7.06 30.33
CA GLU A 96 -11.65 -7.36 29.39
C GLU A 96 -12.90 -6.50 29.69
N GLU A 97 -13.58 -6.02 28.64
CA GLU A 97 -15.02 -5.66 28.55
C GLU A 97 -15.24 -5.06 27.14
N ALA A 98 -15.61 -5.81 26.10
CA ALA A 98 -16.90 -6.42 25.73
C ALA A 98 -17.94 -5.47 25.10
N LYS A 99 -18.44 -5.89 23.90
CA LYS A 99 -19.71 -5.55 23.18
C LYS A 99 -19.70 -4.25 22.34
N ALA A 100 -20.29 -4.16 21.13
CA ALA A 100 -21.13 -4.99 20.24
C ALA A 100 -20.96 -4.41 18.80
N VAL A 101 -20.79 -5.18 17.71
CA VAL A 101 -21.78 -5.77 16.77
C VAL A 101 -23.08 -4.98 16.55
N GLU A 102 -23.20 -4.40 15.35
CA GLU A 102 -24.36 -4.29 14.43
C GLU A 102 -23.72 -4.00 13.05
N GLU A 103 -23.56 -4.94 12.09
CA GLU A 103 -24.54 -5.49 11.12
C GLU A 103 -25.41 -4.39 10.49
N GLU A 104 -25.09 -3.98 9.26
CA GLU A 104 -25.77 -4.39 8.01
C GLU A 104 -27.16 -3.74 7.82
N GLU A 105 -27.26 -2.72 6.96
CA GLU A 105 -28.50 -2.44 6.22
C GLU A 105 -28.21 -1.75 4.87
N GLU A 106 -28.57 -2.46 3.77
CA GLU A 106 -28.96 -2.04 2.41
C GLU A 106 -27.96 -1.18 1.57
N VAL A 107 -27.39 -1.59 0.42
CA VAL A 107 -27.91 -2.33 -0.75
C VAL A 107 -29.40 -2.08 -1.01
N ASP A 108 -29.73 -0.97 -1.67
CA ASP A 108 -30.61 -0.94 -2.87
C ASP A 108 -30.79 0.50 -3.40
N MET A 109 -29.72 1.07 -3.97
CA MET A 109 -29.79 2.36 -4.69
C MET A 109 -29.99 2.14 -6.19
N GLY A 110 -30.73 1.10 -6.61
CA GLY A 110 -30.75 0.70 -8.01
C GLY A 110 -31.91 -0.21 -8.43
N GLY A 111 -33.15 0.28 -8.39
CA GLY A 111 -34.23 -0.34 -9.16
C GLY A 111 -35.64 0.06 -8.73
N GLY A 112 -36.17 1.18 -9.24
CA GLY A 112 -37.56 1.55 -8.93
C GLY A 112 -38.07 2.85 -9.55
N MET A 113 -37.79 3.06 -10.83
CA MET A 113 -38.45 4.08 -11.68
C MET A 113 -39.94 3.73 -11.95
N ASP A 114 -40.63 3.10 -11.00
CA ASP A 114 -42.00 2.56 -11.14
C ASP A 114 -42.91 2.86 -9.92
N MET A 115 -42.54 3.85 -9.07
CA MET A 115 -43.40 4.29 -7.95
C MET A 115 -43.63 5.82 -7.93
N PHE A 116 -43.59 6.48 -9.09
CA PHE A 116 -44.06 7.86 -9.23
C PHE A 116 -44.51 8.14 -10.67
N GLY A 117 -45.55 7.40 -11.07
CA GLY A 117 -46.27 7.56 -12.34
C GLY A 117 -47.57 6.76 -12.27
N ASP A 118 -48.69 7.45 -12.41
CA ASP A 118 -50.09 6.99 -12.37
C ASP A 118 -50.63 6.64 -10.97
N GLU A 119 -51.80 7.05 -10.50
CA GLU A 119 -52.95 7.84 -11.01
C GLU A 119 -53.87 8.02 -9.76
N ASP A 120 -54.64 9.11 -9.71
CA ASP A 120 -55.89 9.25 -8.94
C ASP A 120 -55.90 9.11 -7.40
N TYR A 121 -55.91 10.25 -6.68
CA TYR A 121 -56.98 10.71 -5.77
C TYR A 121 -56.68 12.08 -5.13
#